data_AF-A0A931CQX0-F1
#
_entry.id   AF-A0A931CQX0-F1
#
_cell.length_a   1.000
_cell.length_b   1.000
_cell.length_c   1.000
_cell.angle_alpha   90.00
_cell.angle_beta   90.00
_cell.angle_gamma   90.00
#
_symmetry.space_group_name_H-M   'P 1'
#
loop_
_entity.id
_entity.type
_entity.pdbx_description
1 polymer ?
#
loop_
_entity_poly.entity_id
_entity_poly.type
_entity_poly.pdbx_seq_one_letter_code
_entity_poly.pdbx_strand_id
1 'polypeptide(L)'
;MVHSITFRVAPEHARNRAAQRLTDFLADRVSSTLPHTSYIPGAVSYPVKDILGPAITRALKQGFAAFGKKMKGYLTDQAVVLAVESRTSSPVRIPRDPGTRMHPDIHGLYPAGEGSGYSGGIISSALDGRITAKSVAGMPDPVL
;
A
#
# COMPACT_ATOMS: atom_id res chain seq x y z
N MET A 1 3.93 -11.27 6.19
CA MET A 1 5.25 -11.68 5.66
C MET A 1 6.16 -10.48 5.35
N VAL A 2 5.72 -9.47 4.59
CA VAL A 2 6.59 -8.32 4.21
C VAL A 2 6.81 -7.32 5.36
N HIS A 3 5.77 -7.08 6.18
CA HIS A 3 5.86 -6.15 7.31
C HIS A 3 6.93 -6.58 8.33
N SER A 4 7.01 -7.87 8.68
CA SER A 4 7.98 -8.41 9.65
C SER A 4 9.43 -8.34 9.19
N ILE A 5 9.69 -8.31 7.89
CA ILE A 5 11.05 -8.19 7.34
C ILE A 5 11.53 -6.73 7.47
N THR A 6 10.65 -5.76 7.21
CA THR A 6 10.98 -4.34 7.34
C THR A 6 11.42 -3.94 8.76
N PHE A 7 10.77 -4.48 9.81
CA PHE A 7 11.11 -4.12 11.20
C PHE A 7 12.36 -4.83 11.74
N ARG A 8 12.84 -5.91 11.11
CA ARG A 8 14.06 -6.61 11.53
C ARG A 8 15.35 -5.90 11.10
N VAL A 9 15.24 -4.90 10.24
CA VAL A 9 16.38 -4.14 9.72
C VAL A 9 16.76 -2.97 10.64
N ALA A 10 15.88 -2.58 11.57
CA ALA A 10 16.14 -1.57 12.57
C ALA A 10 16.57 -2.22 13.91
N PRO A 11 17.41 -1.55 14.73
CA PRO A 11 17.76 -2.04 16.07
C PRO A 11 16.50 -2.30 16.90
N GLU A 12 16.58 -3.25 17.83
CA GLU A 12 15.45 -3.70 18.64
C GLU A 12 14.72 -2.50 19.28
N HIS A 13 13.40 -2.42 19.09
CA HIS A 13 12.49 -1.33 19.49
C HIS A 13 12.47 -0.07 18.61
N ALA A 14 13.35 0.09 17.61
CA ALA A 14 13.28 1.20 16.66
C ALA A 14 12.30 0.90 15.51
N ARG A 15 11.35 1.82 15.24
CA ARG A 15 10.38 1.69 14.12
C ARG A 15 10.92 2.25 12.81
N ASN A 16 12.24 2.38 12.68
CA ASN A 16 12.88 2.96 11.51
C ASN A 16 12.57 2.11 10.29
N ARG A 17 12.47 2.75 9.12
CA ARG A 17 12.27 2.05 7.86
C ARG A 17 13.55 1.94 7.08
N ALA A 18 13.76 0.76 6.49
CA ALA A 18 14.78 0.59 5.46
C ALA A 18 14.57 1.61 4.33
N ALA A 19 15.64 2.22 3.87
CA ALA A 19 15.60 3.19 2.80
C ALA A 19 16.88 3.15 1.98
N GLN A 20 16.78 3.66 0.76
CA GLN A 20 17.89 3.73 -0.19
C GLN A 20 17.68 4.94 -1.08
N ARG A 21 18.75 5.65 -1.47
CA ARG A 21 18.62 6.67 -2.51
C ARG A 21 18.12 6.02 -3.79
N LEU A 22 17.27 6.71 -4.54
CA LEU A 22 16.68 6.17 -5.77
C LEU A 22 17.76 5.81 -6.81
N THR A 23 18.78 6.66 -6.96
CA THR A 23 19.92 6.44 -7.85
C THR A 23 20.71 5.18 -7.47
N ASP A 24 20.95 4.99 -6.18
CA ASP A 24 21.65 3.82 -5.65
C ASP A 24 20.80 2.54 -5.75
N PHE A 25 19.49 2.62 -5.53
CA PHE A 25 18.56 1.51 -5.76
C PHE A 25 18.61 1.05 -7.22
N LEU A 26 18.58 1.97 -8.18
CA LEU A 26 18.70 1.65 -9.60
C LEU A 26 20.06 1.01 -9.92
N ALA A 27 21.14 1.50 -9.32
CA ALA A 27 22.52 1.05 -9.53
C ALA A 27 22.94 -0.18 -8.68
N ASP A 28 22.04 -0.77 -7.90
CA ASP A 28 22.35 -1.90 -7.01
C ASP A 28 23.43 -1.61 -5.95
N ARG A 29 23.55 -0.35 -5.50
CA ARG A 29 24.52 0.06 -4.46
C ARG A 29 23.82 0.41 -3.16
N VAL A 30 24.41 0.10 -2.01
CA VAL A 30 23.90 0.59 -0.72
C VAL A 30 24.27 2.08 -0.57
N SER A 31 23.33 2.91 -0.13
CA SER A 31 23.59 4.33 0.06
C SER A 31 24.48 4.58 1.27
N SER A 32 25.53 5.38 1.12
CA SER A 32 26.40 5.77 2.24
C SER A 32 25.73 6.75 3.20
N THR A 33 24.78 7.54 2.70
CA THR A 33 24.00 8.52 3.45
C THR A 33 22.59 8.63 2.86
N LEU A 34 21.62 9.04 3.68
CA LEU A 34 20.25 9.26 3.24
C LEU A 34 19.88 10.75 3.33
N PRO A 35 19.20 11.30 2.30
CA PRO A 35 18.51 12.59 2.41
C PRO A 35 17.48 12.60 3.54
N HIS A 36 17.10 13.80 3.99
CA HIS A 36 16.05 13.97 4.99
C HIS A 36 14.71 13.39 4.51
N THR A 37 13.99 12.72 5.40
CA THR A 37 12.66 12.14 5.12
C THR A 37 11.63 12.65 6.11
N SER A 38 10.39 12.85 5.68
CA SER A 38 9.27 13.20 6.56
C SER A 38 8.77 12.03 7.44
N TYR A 39 9.33 10.82 7.26
CA TYR A 39 8.94 9.67 8.07
C TYR A 39 9.49 9.81 9.51
N ILE A 40 8.59 10.13 10.45
CA ILE A 40 8.93 10.51 11.83
C ILE A 40 9.83 9.50 12.57
N PRO A 41 9.58 8.18 12.50
CA PRO A 41 10.48 7.22 13.16
C PRO A 41 11.91 7.21 12.61
N GLY A 42 12.12 7.75 11.40
CA GLY A 42 13.42 7.80 10.76
C GLY A 42 13.67 6.66 9.78
N ALA A 43 14.74 6.79 9.01
CA ALA A 43 15.14 5.87 7.96
C ALA A 43 16.55 5.33 8.18
N VAL A 44 16.79 4.08 7.80
CA VAL A 44 18.10 3.41 7.89
C VAL A 44 18.51 2.96 6.50
N SER A 45 19.76 3.22 6.12
CA SER A 45 20.26 2.80 4.81
C SER A 45 20.33 1.28 4.73
N TYR A 46 19.67 0.70 3.74
CA TYR A 46 19.61 -0.74 3.55
C TYR A 46 19.33 -1.10 2.08
N PRO A 47 19.85 -2.22 1.55
CA PRO A 47 19.49 -2.72 0.22
C PRO A 47 18.00 -3.12 0.15
N VAL A 48 17.14 -2.20 -0.29
CA VAL A 48 15.67 -2.39 -0.31
C VAL A 48 15.24 -3.60 -1.16
N LYS A 49 16.06 -4.00 -2.14
CA LYS A 49 15.81 -5.19 -2.96
C LYS A 49 15.69 -6.49 -2.16
N ASP A 50 16.38 -6.59 -1.02
CA ASP A 50 16.37 -7.80 -0.19
C ASP A 50 15.04 -7.96 0.56
N ILE A 51 14.28 -6.87 0.71
CA ILE A 51 12.93 -6.86 1.30
C ILE A 51 11.86 -7.16 0.25
N LEU A 52 12.05 -6.61 -0.96
CA LEU A 52 11.04 -6.67 -2.03
C LEU A 52 11.09 -7.96 -2.84
N GLY A 53 12.25 -8.60 -2.92
CA GLY A 53 12.49 -9.72 -3.80
C GLY A 53 12.60 -9.33 -5.29
N PRO A 54 13.11 -10.24 -6.13
CA PRO A 54 13.60 -9.91 -7.48
C PRO A 54 12.50 -9.42 -8.43
N ALA A 55 11.28 -9.96 -8.32
CA ALA A 55 10.18 -9.59 -9.21
C ALA A 55 9.76 -8.12 -9.03
N ILE A 56 9.53 -7.70 -7.78
CA ILE A 56 9.11 -6.34 -7.46
C ILE A 56 10.25 -5.35 -7.70
N THR A 57 11.48 -5.70 -7.31
CA THR A 57 12.66 -4.85 -7.56
C THR A 57 12.82 -4.55 -9.05
N ARG A 58 12.74 -5.57 -9.92
CA ARG A 58 12.88 -5.39 -11.37
C ARG A 58 11.79 -4.48 -11.94
N ALA A 59 10.53 -4.69 -11.53
CA ALA A 59 9.40 -3.87 -11.98
C ALA A 59 9.57 -2.40 -11.55
N LEU A 60 9.96 -2.15 -10.29
CA LEU A 60 10.20 -0.80 -9.79
C LEU A 60 11.36 -0.10 -10.50
N LYS A 61 12.47 -0.79 -10.76
CA LYS A 61 13.59 -0.21 -11.51
C LYS A 61 13.17 0.26 -12.90
N GLN A 62 12.39 -0.55 -13.61
CA GLN A 62 11.84 -0.18 -14.92
C GLN A 62 10.89 1.03 -14.82
N GLY A 63 9.98 1.02 -13.84
CA GLY A 63 9.04 2.12 -13.59
C GLY A 63 9.75 3.44 -13.28
N PHE A 64 10.71 3.43 -12.36
CA PHE A 64 11.48 4.63 -12.00
C PHE A 64 12.33 5.15 -13.15
N ALA A 65 12.97 4.28 -13.94
CA ALA A 65 13.70 4.70 -15.12
C ALA A 65 12.77 5.34 -16.18
N ALA A 66 11.57 4.79 -16.35
CA ALA A 66 10.55 5.38 -17.23
C ALA A 66 10.07 6.74 -16.71
N PHE A 67 9.85 6.89 -15.41
CA PHE A 67 9.49 8.17 -14.80
C PHE A 67 10.60 9.22 -14.92
N GLY A 68 11.87 8.84 -14.77
CA GLY A 68 12.99 9.74 -14.97
C GLY A 68 13.06 10.34 -16.38
N LYS A 69 12.61 9.61 -17.40
CA LYS A 69 12.48 10.12 -18.79
C LYS A 69 11.29 11.05 -18.98
N LYS A 70 10.18 10.77 -18.30
CA LYS A 70 8.91 11.51 -18.45
C LYS A 70 8.82 12.76 -17.58
N MET A 71 9.47 12.77 -16.42
CA MET A 71 9.36 13.81 -15.40
C MET A 71 10.76 14.27 -14.97
N LYS A 72 11.18 15.44 -15.46
CA LYS A 72 12.47 16.05 -15.09
C LYS A 72 12.51 16.26 -13.57
N GLY A 73 13.59 15.80 -12.94
CA GLY A 73 13.78 15.91 -11.49
C GLY A 73 13.20 14.77 -10.66
N TYR A 74 12.43 13.84 -11.25
CA TYR A 74 11.94 12.66 -10.54
C TYR A 74 13.07 11.71 -10.11
N LEU A 75 14.05 11.52 -10.99
CA LEU A 75 15.26 10.73 -10.72
C LEU A 75 16.38 11.69 -10.29
N THR A 76 16.71 11.69 -9.01
CA THR A 76 17.73 12.55 -8.38
C THR A 76 18.34 11.86 -7.16
N ASP A 77 19.55 12.27 -6.76
CA ASP A 77 20.22 11.76 -5.56
C ASP A 77 19.53 12.17 -4.25
N GLN A 78 18.61 13.14 -4.32
CA GLN A 78 17.77 13.54 -3.19
C GLN A 78 16.51 12.68 -3.02
N ALA A 79 16.18 11.85 -4.01
CA ALA A 79 15.01 10.98 -3.96
C ALA A 79 15.32 9.72 -3.15
N VAL A 80 14.37 9.30 -2.31
CA VAL A 80 14.52 8.16 -1.41
C VAL A 80 13.44 7.12 -1.69
N VAL A 81 13.86 5.89 -1.91
CA VAL A 81 12.99 4.71 -1.86
C VAL A 81 12.91 4.28 -0.41
N LEU A 82 11.78 4.58 0.23
CA LEU A 82 11.47 4.13 1.59
C LEU A 82 10.80 2.74 1.52
N ALA A 83 10.99 1.92 2.57
CA ALA A 83 10.46 0.56 2.66
C ALA A 83 8.96 0.44 2.34
N VAL A 84 8.53 -0.81 2.14
CA VAL A 84 7.22 -1.21 1.58
C VAL A 84 6.02 -0.55 2.25
N GLU A 85 5.10 -0.04 1.43
CA GLU A 85 3.72 0.25 1.84
C GLU A 85 2.85 -0.97 1.52
N SER A 86 2.47 -1.72 2.56
CA SER A 86 1.85 -3.04 2.40
C SER A 86 0.33 -3.03 2.60
N ARG A 87 -0.27 -1.89 2.92
CA ARG A 87 -1.71 -1.76 3.22
C ARG A 87 -2.38 -0.78 2.27
N THR A 88 -2.27 -1.07 0.98
CA THR A 88 -2.87 -0.26 -0.09
C THR A 88 -4.33 -0.62 -0.38
N SER A 89 -4.74 -1.85 -0.04
CA SER A 89 -6.11 -2.36 -0.17
C SER A 89 -6.27 -3.61 0.69
N SER A 90 -7.52 -4.06 0.89
CA SER A 90 -7.74 -5.32 1.61
C SER A 90 -7.15 -6.51 0.84
N PRO A 91 -6.40 -7.40 1.52
CA PRO A 91 -5.89 -8.62 0.91
C PRO A 91 -6.97 -9.69 0.72
N VAL A 92 -8.20 -9.43 1.18
CA VAL A 92 -9.32 -10.37 1.13
C VAL A 92 -10.56 -9.67 0.59
N ARG A 93 -11.45 -10.48 0.01
CA ARG A 93 -12.81 -10.05 -0.35
C ARG A 93 -13.80 -10.96 0.33
N ILE A 94 -14.61 -10.38 1.22
CA ILE A 94 -15.62 -11.14 1.97
C ILE A 94 -16.85 -11.30 1.06
N PRO A 95 -17.35 -12.52 0.80
CA PRO A 95 -18.49 -12.71 -0.11
C PRO A 95 -19.72 -11.89 0.30
N ARG A 96 -20.37 -11.29 -0.70
CA ARG A 96 -21.57 -10.45 -0.54
C ARG A 96 -22.41 -10.53 -1.79
N ASP A 97 -23.70 -10.80 -1.64
CA ASP A 97 -24.68 -10.76 -2.72
C ASP A 97 -24.82 -9.32 -3.26
N PRO A 98 -24.78 -9.08 -4.58
CA PRO A 98 -24.81 -7.72 -5.13
C PRO A 98 -26.10 -6.94 -4.84
N GLY A 99 -27.24 -7.61 -4.74
CA GLY A 99 -28.54 -6.96 -4.56
C GLY A 99 -28.89 -6.70 -3.10
N THR A 100 -28.87 -7.76 -2.28
CA THR A 100 -29.16 -7.67 -0.85
C THR A 100 -28.00 -7.10 -0.05
N ARG A 101 -26.77 -7.16 -0.58
CA ARG A 101 -25.53 -6.76 0.11
C ARG A 101 -25.24 -7.58 1.37
N MET A 102 -25.90 -8.71 1.53
CA MET A 102 -25.69 -9.64 2.64
C MET A 102 -24.73 -10.75 2.24
N HIS A 103 -24.03 -11.33 3.22
CA HIS A 103 -23.25 -12.54 3.01
C HIS A 103 -24.18 -13.71 2.63
N PRO A 104 -23.87 -14.51 1.59
CA PRO A 104 -24.76 -15.58 1.12
C PRO A 104 -25.03 -16.66 2.19
N ASP A 105 -24.01 -16.99 2.99
CA ASP A 105 -24.10 -18.08 3.98
C ASP A 105 -24.36 -17.61 5.42
N ILE A 106 -24.28 -16.29 5.69
CA ILE A 106 -24.36 -15.76 7.07
C ILE A 106 -25.42 -14.66 7.10
N HIS A 107 -26.61 -15.02 7.55
CA HIS A 107 -27.73 -14.10 7.66
C HIS A 107 -27.40 -12.95 8.65
N GLY A 108 -27.71 -11.72 8.26
CA GLY A 108 -27.43 -10.53 9.05
C GLY A 108 -26.01 -9.97 8.95
N LEU A 109 -25.11 -10.64 8.21
CA LEU A 109 -23.76 -10.12 7.95
C LEU A 109 -23.73 -9.31 6.65
N TYR A 110 -23.31 -8.05 6.73
CA TYR A 110 -23.22 -7.14 5.58
C TYR A 110 -21.80 -6.58 5.43
N PRO A 111 -20.92 -7.25 4.66
CA PRO A 111 -19.57 -6.76 4.43
C PRO A 111 -19.60 -5.40 3.70
N ALA A 112 -18.88 -4.40 4.22
CA ALA A 112 -18.79 -3.08 3.60
C ALA A 112 -17.44 -2.40 3.84
N GLY A 113 -17.13 -1.42 2.99
CA GLY A 113 -15.91 -0.62 3.07
C GLY A 113 -14.64 -1.40 2.69
N GLU A 114 -13.48 -0.78 2.92
CA GLU A 114 -12.22 -1.26 2.36
C GLU A 114 -11.85 -2.64 2.91
N GLY A 115 -12.02 -2.85 4.22
CA GLY A 115 -11.72 -4.13 4.87
C GLY A 115 -12.50 -5.32 4.30
N SER A 116 -13.67 -5.08 3.71
CA SER A 116 -14.46 -6.11 3.04
C SER A 116 -14.03 -6.41 1.60
N GLY A 117 -13.18 -5.55 1.00
CA GLY A 117 -12.73 -5.67 -0.38
C GLY A 117 -13.65 -5.03 -1.43
N TYR A 118 -14.58 -4.15 -1.02
CA TYR A 118 -15.54 -3.49 -1.92
C TYR A 118 -15.27 -1.99 -2.17
N SER A 119 -14.25 -1.42 -1.52
CA SER A 119 -13.82 -0.04 -1.73
C SER A 119 -12.31 0.08 -1.51
N GLY A 120 -11.74 1.26 -1.80
CA GLY A 120 -10.29 1.50 -1.73
C GLY A 120 -9.92 2.95 -1.42
N GLY A 121 -10.82 3.70 -0.77
CA GLY A 121 -10.60 5.09 -0.41
C GLY A 121 -11.75 5.66 0.40
N ILE A 122 -11.56 6.85 0.96
CA ILE A 122 -12.51 7.47 1.90
C ILE A 122 -13.91 7.60 1.27
N ILE A 123 -13.99 8.19 0.08
CA ILE A 123 -15.28 8.44 -0.60
C ILE A 123 -15.95 7.13 -1.02
N SER A 124 -15.20 6.19 -1.61
CA SER A 124 -15.77 4.92 -2.05
C SER A 124 -16.24 4.07 -0.86
N SER A 125 -15.51 4.08 0.26
CA SER A 125 -15.94 3.41 1.50
C SER A 125 -17.18 4.04 2.10
N ALA A 126 -17.29 5.38 2.10
CA ALA A 126 -18.48 6.07 2.58
C ALA A 126 -19.72 5.76 1.73
N LEU A 127 -19.55 5.74 0.40
CA LEU A 127 -20.62 5.36 -0.53
C LEU A 127 -21.04 3.90 -0.35
N ASP A 128 -20.08 2.98 -0.27
CA ASP A 128 -20.35 1.55 -0.04
C ASP A 128 -21.06 1.33 1.31
N GLY A 129 -20.64 2.05 2.37
CA GLY A 129 -21.33 2.02 3.67
C GLY A 129 -22.76 2.54 3.60
N ARG A 130 -22.99 3.67 2.92
CA ARG A 130 -24.33 4.25 2.76
C ARG A 130 -25.29 3.32 2.01
N ILE A 131 -24.84 2.70 0.93
CA ILE A 131 -25.68 1.77 0.14
C ILE A 131 -25.95 0.51 0.98
N THR A 132 -24.95 0.00 1.69
CA THR A 132 -25.14 -1.16 2.58
C THR A 132 -26.14 -0.88 3.69
N ALA A 133 -26.07 0.31 4.32
CA ALA A 133 -27.03 0.71 5.34
C ALA A 133 -28.47 0.76 4.82
N LYS A 134 -28.67 1.20 3.56
CA LYS A 134 -30.00 1.17 2.92
C LYS A 134 -30.52 -0.25 2.73
N SER A 135 -29.68 -1.18 2.28
CA SER A 135 -30.06 -2.58 2.15
C SER A 135 -30.41 -3.22 3.51
N VAL A 136 -29.66 -2.89 4.57
CA VAL A 136 -29.98 -3.33 5.95
C VAL A 136 -31.34 -2.79 6.39
N ALA A 137 -31.68 -1.55 6.03
CA ALA A 137 -32.95 -0.92 6.35
C ALA A 137 -34.12 -1.37 5.44
N GLY A 138 -33.88 -2.27 4.47
CA GLY A 138 -34.91 -2.69 3.51
C GLY A 138 -35.34 -1.58 2.55
N MET A 139 -34.54 -0.52 2.40
CA MET A 139 -34.86 0.58 1.51
C MET A 139 -34.47 0.22 0.07
N PRO A 140 -35.31 0.54 -0.93
CA PRO A 140 -34.98 0.30 -2.33
C PRO A 140 -33.75 1.13 -2.74
N ASP A 141 -32.95 0.56 -3.63
CA ASP A 141 -31.79 1.24 -4.20
C ASP A 141 -32.29 2.41 -5.09
N PRO A 142 -31.76 3.65 -4.96
CA PRO A 142 -32.26 4.80 -5.72
C PRO A 142 -31.81 4.80 -7.20
N VAL A 143 -31.21 3.71 -7.67
CA VAL A 143 -30.70 3.58 -9.04
C VAL A 143 -31.11 2.22 -9.62
N LEU A 144 -32.41 2.00 -9.63
CA LEU A 144 -33.17 1.32 -10.70
C LEU A 144 -34.44 2.14 -10.96
#